data_AF-A0A8H4V7C5-F1
#
_entry.id   AF-A0A8H4V7C5-F1
#
_cell.length_a   1.000
_cell.length_b   1.000
_cell.length_c   1.000
_cell.angle_alpha   90.00
_cell.angle_beta   90.00
_cell.angle_gamma   90.00
#
_symmetry.space_group_name_H-M   'P 1'
#
loop_
_entity.id
_entity.type
_entity.pdbx_description
1 polymer ?
#
loop_
_entity_poly.entity_id
_entity_poly.type
_entity_poly.pdbx_seq_one_letter_code
_entity_poly.pdbx_strand_id
1 'polypeptide(L)'
;MVDLPGLFQAGNSAQSDDNAELVTDMVMRYAMRRRPRRKMPQRINGAFRRTPHSRKMHWSAVGEIVSIFTPEPEPELKGEARALTWTKHKIIIVQSSRGQPSGTPSRLNTPSQTQRQDAMVQPPVFVATHPRACSTAFERVFMTRRDVLESQHEPFADAYYFGPEFLSNRFRDDAATRQASPGSHQTYKSVLEDFDQVEKQGKRVFIKDMAYYFFLPDGSQPPIARSLGGGSEPGNPTVMPLETLKRFHFTFLIRHPRRSIPSFYRCTVPPLVEKTAYTPFMPCEAGYKELVQLFDFLVRHGIVDKGRVTVVDADDLLDHPEQMIRQFCDRTGIDFEPGMLVWDEADGEHAARLFAKWNGWHDDVLDSTRLNGRSHAQKTSTVESEDEEWADMYGPEAQKLIRQVVDDNIPRYEYLKQFCMRIEGKRS
;
A
#
# COMPACT_ATOMS: atom_id res chain seq x y z
N MET A 1 36.98 -24.16 -7.97
CA MET A 1 37.51 -23.96 -9.33
C MET A 1 36.46 -24.39 -10.34
N VAL A 2 35.59 -23.47 -10.74
CA VAL A 2 35.19 -23.31 -12.14
C VAL A 2 35.02 -21.80 -12.29
N ASP A 3 35.91 -21.24 -13.10
CA ASP A 3 36.02 -19.84 -13.49
C ASP A 3 35.05 -19.60 -14.67
N LEU A 4 34.30 -18.51 -14.67
CA LEU A 4 33.63 -18.02 -15.88
C LEU A 4 33.85 -16.50 -15.97
N PRO A 5 34.76 -16.04 -16.85
CA PRO A 5 35.11 -14.64 -16.97
C PRO A 5 34.23 -13.90 -17.99
N GLY A 6 34.00 -12.61 -17.70
CA GLY A 6 33.99 -11.56 -18.72
C GLY A 6 32.67 -11.29 -19.44
N LEU A 7 32.03 -10.17 -19.07
CA LEU A 7 31.36 -9.27 -20.01
C LEU A 7 31.11 -7.92 -19.32
N PHE A 8 32.16 -7.10 -19.28
CA PHE A 8 32.05 -5.64 -19.16
C PHE A 8 32.95 -5.02 -20.23
N GLN A 9 32.32 -4.40 -21.23
CA GLN A 9 32.91 -3.31 -21.97
C GLN A 9 31.88 -2.17 -21.95
N ALA A 10 32.30 -1.04 -21.41
CA ALA A 10 31.50 0.18 -21.36
C ALA A 10 31.36 0.79 -22.76
N GLY A 11 30.15 1.23 -23.10
CA GLY A 11 29.85 2.02 -24.29
C GLY A 11 28.52 2.75 -24.11
N ASN A 12 28.56 4.07 -24.27
CA ASN A 12 27.42 4.98 -24.17
C ASN A 12 26.26 4.65 -25.13
N SER A 13 25.08 5.12 -24.74
CA SER A 13 23.89 5.49 -25.54
C SER A 13 22.90 4.39 -25.96
N ALA A 14 21.61 4.78 -25.88
CA ALA A 14 20.37 4.15 -26.32
C ALA A 14 19.73 3.09 -25.40
N GLN A 15 18.50 3.40 -24.95
CA GLN A 15 17.53 2.44 -24.42
C GLN A 15 17.20 1.37 -25.49
N SER A 16 17.10 0.11 -25.08
CA SER A 16 16.43 -0.95 -25.85
C SER A 16 15.69 -1.92 -24.92
N ASP A 17 14.63 -2.52 -25.47
CA ASP A 17 13.63 -3.42 -24.88
C ASP A 17 14.17 -4.71 -24.21
N ASP A 18 15.49 -4.90 -24.15
CA ASP A 18 16.13 -6.12 -23.64
C ASP A 18 15.93 -6.32 -22.13
N ASN A 19 15.73 -5.24 -21.36
CA ASN A 19 15.43 -5.33 -19.92
C ASN A 19 13.99 -5.80 -19.64
N ALA A 20 13.03 -5.52 -20.52
CA ALA A 20 11.65 -5.97 -20.36
C ALA A 20 11.52 -7.46 -20.66
N GLU A 21 12.28 -7.96 -21.64
CA GLU A 21 12.32 -9.38 -22.00
C GLU A 21 13.00 -10.22 -20.90
N LEU A 22 14.06 -9.68 -20.27
CA LEU A 22 14.77 -10.34 -19.18
C LEU A 22 13.91 -10.47 -17.91
N VAL A 23 13.13 -9.44 -17.57
CA VAL A 23 12.16 -9.48 -16.47
C VAL A 23 11.01 -10.44 -16.79
N THR A 24 10.51 -10.42 -18.02
CA THR A 24 9.43 -11.32 -18.47
C THR A 24 9.89 -12.78 -18.43
N ASP A 25 11.09 -13.09 -18.89
CA ASP A 25 11.63 -14.45 -18.87
C ASP A 25 11.93 -14.94 -17.45
N MET A 26 12.33 -14.04 -16.54
CA MET A 26 12.49 -14.37 -15.11
C MET A 26 11.14 -14.70 -14.44
N VAL A 27 10.08 -13.95 -14.77
CA VAL A 27 8.71 -14.18 -14.28
C VAL A 27 8.14 -15.49 -14.84
N MET A 28 8.36 -15.80 -16.12
CA MET A 28 7.90 -17.05 -16.74
C MET A 28 8.64 -18.27 -16.18
N ARG A 29 9.95 -18.15 -15.91
CA ARG A 29 10.73 -19.21 -15.22
C ARG A 29 10.26 -19.46 -13.79
N TYR A 30 9.78 -18.42 -13.09
CA TYR A 30 9.16 -18.57 -11.78
C TYR A 30 7.78 -19.25 -11.87
N ALA A 31 6.95 -18.87 -12.85
CA ALA A 31 5.61 -19.42 -13.07
C ALA A 31 5.61 -20.90 -13.51
N MET A 32 6.64 -21.34 -14.25
CA MET A 32 6.73 -22.72 -14.77
C MET A 32 7.34 -23.75 -13.79
N ARG A 33 7.74 -23.36 -12.57
CA ARG A 33 8.23 -24.31 -11.57
C ARG A 33 7.08 -25.20 -11.07
N ARG A 34 7.03 -26.45 -11.54
CA ARG A 34 6.11 -27.49 -11.03
C ARG A 34 6.42 -27.78 -9.56
N ARG A 35 5.47 -27.47 -8.67
CA ARG A 35 5.49 -27.86 -7.25
C ARG A 35 5.55 -29.39 -7.09
N PRO A 36 6.33 -29.94 -6.15
CA PRO A 36 6.30 -31.37 -5.87
C PRO A 36 4.92 -31.78 -5.33
N ARG A 37 4.37 -32.88 -5.86
CA ARG A 37 3.09 -33.45 -5.43
C ARG A 37 3.15 -33.85 -3.95
N ARG A 38 2.33 -33.22 -3.13
CA ARG A 38 2.03 -33.64 -1.75
C ARG A 38 1.40 -35.06 -1.79
N LYS A 39 2.01 -36.03 -1.11
CA LYS A 39 1.40 -37.36 -0.87
C LYS A 39 0.19 -37.18 0.06
N MET A 40 -0.99 -37.61 -0.37
CA MET A 40 -2.17 -37.70 0.49
C MET A 40 -2.00 -38.82 1.54
N PRO A 41 -2.55 -38.66 2.76
CA PRO A 41 -2.56 -39.73 3.75
C PRO A 41 -3.56 -40.82 3.37
N GLN A 42 -3.17 -42.07 3.60
CA GLN A 42 -4.00 -43.27 3.42
C GLN A 42 -5.26 -43.18 4.27
N ARG A 43 -6.43 -43.36 3.64
CA ARG A 43 -7.72 -43.47 4.32
C ARG A 43 -8.05 -44.94 4.57
N ILE A 44 -8.38 -45.22 5.82
CA ILE A 44 -8.75 -46.51 6.39
C ILE A 44 -10.12 -46.96 5.83
N ASN A 45 -10.27 -48.27 5.61
CA ASN A 45 -11.41 -48.95 5.00
C ASN A 45 -12.77 -48.62 5.65
N GLY A 46 -13.77 -48.39 4.79
CA GLY A 46 -15.19 -48.39 5.14
C GLY A 46 -16.02 -48.66 3.88
N ALA A 47 -16.56 -49.87 3.77
CA ALA A 47 -17.31 -50.36 2.63
C ALA A 47 -18.65 -49.61 2.46
N PHE A 48 -18.99 -49.16 1.25
CA PHE A 48 -20.40 -49.02 0.84
C PHE A 48 -20.58 -49.15 -0.69
N ARG A 49 -21.73 -49.72 -1.05
CA ARG A 49 -22.11 -50.38 -2.31
C ARG A 49 -22.15 -49.48 -3.56
N ARG A 50 -21.89 -50.12 -4.72
CA ARG A 50 -22.12 -49.62 -6.08
C ARG A 50 -23.62 -49.51 -6.43
N THR A 51 -23.99 -48.49 -7.19
CA THR A 51 -24.95 -48.57 -8.32
C THR A 51 -24.62 -47.49 -9.37
N PRO A 52 -24.81 -47.73 -10.69
CA PRO A 52 -24.44 -46.80 -11.75
C PRO A 52 -25.65 -46.07 -12.33
N HIS A 53 -25.53 -44.80 -12.69
CA HIS A 53 -26.41 -44.14 -13.67
C HIS A 53 -25.58 -43.31 -14.65
N SER A 54 -25.77 -43.61 -15.93
CA SER A 54 -25.23 -42.93 -17.09
C SER A 54 -26.12 -41.75 -17.48
N ARG A 55 -25.54 -40.65 -17.99
CA ARG A 55 -26.14 -39.85 -19.08
C ARG A 55 -25.11 -38.91 -19.71
N LYS A 56 -25.29 -38.78 -21.03
CA LYS A 56 -24.46 -38.13 -22.05
C LYS A 56 -24.49 -36.59 -21.92
N MET A 57 -23.39 -35.93 -22.27
CA MET A 57 -23.37 -34.51 -22.63
C MET A 57 -23.20 -34.35 -24.15
N HIS A 58 -24.04 -33.50 -24.73
CA HIS A 58 -24.01 -33.03 -26.11
C HIS A 58 -23.00 -31.89 -26.26
N TRP A 59 -22.31 -31.86 -27.39
CA TRP A 59 -21.56 -30.70 -27.89
C TRP A 59 -22.43 -29.93 -28.87
N SER A 60 -22.41 -28.60 -28.82
CA SER A 60 -22.82 -27.72 -29.92
C SER A 60 -21.86 -26.54 -30.02
N ALA A 61 -21.27 -26.42 -31.20
CA ALA A 61 -20.42 -25.33 -31.64
C ALA A 61 -21.23 -24.08 -32.02
N VAL A 62 -20.64 -22.91 -31.82
CA VAL A 62 -20.96 -21.61 -32.42
C VAL A 62 -19.59 -20.92 -32.55
N GLY A 63 -19.08 -20.47 -33.68
CA GLY A 63 -19.71 -19.82 -34.84
C GLY A 63 -19.08 -18.43 -34.94
N GLU A 64 -18.08 -18.28 -35.81
CA GLU A 64 -17.35 -17.04 -36.10
C GLU A 64 -18.25 -15.97 -36.71
N ILE A 65 -18.05 -14.69 -36.34
CA ILE A 65 -18.28 -13.54 -37.23
C ILE A 65 -17.15 -12.52 -37.02
N VAL A 66 -16.45 -12.25 -38.12
CA VAL A 66 -15.47 -11.17 -38.33
C VAL A 66 -16.20 -9.90 -38.73
N SER A 67 -15.80 -8.74 -38.22
CA SER A 67 -15.98 -7.48 -38.95
C SER A 67 -14.84 -6.51 -38.66
N ILE A 68 -14.33 -5.95 -39.76
CA ILE A 68 -13.18 -5.07 -39.92
C ILE A 68 -13.74 -3.68 -40.24
N PHE A 69 -13.25 -2.61 -39.60
CA PHE A 69 -13.38 -1.25 -40.13
C PHE A 69 -12.24 -0.33 -39.65
N THR A 70 -11.49 0.22 -40.59
CA THR A 70 -10.74 1.49 -40.56
C THR A 70 -10.66 2.01 -42.02
N PRO A 71 -10.20 3.26 -42.29
CA PRO A 71 -10.67 4.56 -41.82
C PRO A 71 -10.84 5.58 -43.00
N GLU A 72 -10.94 6.90 -42.68
CA GLU A 72 -10.75 8.14 -43.50
C GLU A 72 -12.00 9.01 -43.79
N PRO A 73 -11.85 10.34 -44.10
CA PRO A 73 -11.04 11.38 -43.44
C PRO A 73 -11.83 12.71 -43.18
N GLU A 74 -11.18 13.66 -42.51
CA GLU A 74 -11.63 15.04 -42.19
C GLU A 74 -11.84 15.96 -43.42
N PRO A 75 -12.48 17.13 -43.19
CA PRO A 75 -12.02 18.37 -43.82
C PRO A 75 -11.71 19.50 -42.81
N GLU A 76 -10.58 20.17 -43.03
CA GLU A 76 -10.22 21.48 -42.51
C GLU A 76 -11.19 22.59 -42.99
N LEU A 77 -11.42 23.64 -42.18
CA LEU A 77 -11.38 25.03 -42.64
C LEU A 77 -11.31 26.07 -41.51
N LYS A 78 -10.48 27.07 -41.79
CA LYS A 78 -10.01 28.24 -41.04
C LYS A 78 -11.09 29.24 -40.60
N GLY A 79 -10.77 30.06 -39.59
CA GLY A 79 -11.36 31.40 -39.44
C GLY A 79 -11.22 32.05 -38.05
N GLU A 80 -10.29 33.00 -37.92
CA GLU A 80 -10.13 33.90 -36.77
C GLU A 80 -11.28 34.93 -36.65
N ALA A 81 -11.67 35.30 -35.43
CA ALA A 81 -12.09 36.67 -35.10
C ALA A 81 -12.05 36.91 -33.56
N ARG A 82 -11.23 37.89 -33.15
CA ARG A 82 -11.26 38.53 -31.84
C ARG A 82 -12.43 39.52 -31.75
N ALA A 83 -13.13 39.57 -30.61
CA ALA A 83 -13.77 40.79 -30.13
C ALA A 83 -13.99 40.74 -28.60
N LEU A 84 -13.77 41.90 -27.99
CA LEU A 84 -13.64 42.24 -26.58
C LEU A 84 -14.99 42.50 -25.88
N THR A 85 -15.01 42.29 -24.55
CA THR A 85 -15.79 43.01 -23.50
C THR A 85 -17.33 42.79 -23.47
N TRP A 86 -18.09 42.80 -22.37
CA TRP A 86 -18.01 43.46 -21.05
C TRP A 86 -18.64 42.59 -19.93
N THR A 87 -18.17 42.81 -18.70
CA THR A 87 -18.75 42.35 -17.43
C THR A 87 -20.10 43.01 -17.11
N LYS A 88 -21.06 42.22 -16.59
CA LYS A 88 -22.18 42.72 -15.78
C LYS A 88 -22.44 41.79 -14.60
N HIS A 89 -22.23 42.32 -13.40
CA HIS A 89 -22.70 41.74 -12.15
C HIS A 89 -24.24 41.85 -12.11
N LYS A 90 -24.93 40.76 -11.79
CA LYS A 90 -26.36 40.78 -11.45
C LYS A 90 -26.54 40.35 -9.99
N ILE A 91 -26.97 41.31 -9.20
CA ILE A 91 -27.58 41.13 -7.88
C ILE A 91 -28.94 40.46 -8.12
N ILE A 92 -29.21 39.33 -7.47
CA ILE A 92 -30.54 38.69 -7.45
C ILE A 92 -31.11 38.81 -6.05
N ILE A 93 -32.22 39.54 -5.96
CA ILE A 93 -33.09 39.64 -4.79
C ILE A 93 -33.92 38.36 -4.73
N VAL A 94 -33.88 37.63 -3.61
CA VAL A 94 -34.70 36.44 -3.37
C VAL A 94 -36.02 36.87 -2.73
N GLN A 95 -37.13 36.73 -3.46
CA GLN A 95 -38.47 36.73 -2.87
C GLN A 95 -38.96 35.29 -2.69
N SER A 96 -39.41 35.01 -1.47
CA SER A 96 -39.97 33.75 -1.00
C SER A 96 -41.47 33.71 -1.25
N SER A 97 -41.96 32.67 -1.95
CA SER A 97 -43.38 32.30 -1.93
C SER A 97 -43.53 30.79 -1.91
N ARG A 98 -44.23 30.30 -0.88
CA ARG A 98 -44.62 28.91 -0.66
C ARG A 98 -45.72 28.50 -1.65
N GLY A 99 -45.59 27.30 -2.23
CA GLY A 99 -46.66 26.61 -2.95
C GLY A 99 -46.34 25.11 -3.01
N GLN A 100 -47.27 24.27 -2.56
CA GLN A 100 -47.20 22.81 -2.53
C GLN A 100 -47.99 22.19 -3.73
N PRO A 101 -47.99 20.86 -3.96
CA PRO A 101 -47.35 20.25 -5.14
C PRO A 101 -48.34 19.71 -6.19
N SER A 102 -47.90 19.61 -7.45
CA SER A 102 -48.54 18.77 -8.47
C SER A 102 -47.50 18.25 -9.48
N GLY A 103 -47.54 16.96 -9.76
CA GLY A 103 -46.43 16.20 -10.32
C GLY A 103 -46.15 16.31 -11.82
N THR A 104 -44.93 15.89 -12.16
CA THR A 104 -44.50 15.21 -13.40
C THR A 104 -43.05 14.73 -13.18
N PRO A 105 -42.63 13.55 -13.67
CA PRO A 105 -41.27 13.06 -13.46
C PRO A 105 -40.31 13.82 -14.38
N SER A 106 -39.53 14.73 -13.81
CA SER A 106 -38.45 15.42 -14.51
C SER A 106 -37.32 14.43 -14.82
N ARG A 107 -36.94 14.38 -16.10
CA ARG A 107 -35.71 13.74 -16.60
C ARG A 107 -34.56 13.98 -15.63
N LEU A 108 -33.89 12.89 -15.23
CA LEU A 108 -32.57 12.93 -14.61
C LEU A 108 -31.66 13.78 -15.52
N ASN A 109 -31.28 14.96 -15.04
CA ASN A 109 -30.20 15.73 -15.64
C ASN A 109 -28.93 14.93 -15.45
N THR A 110 -28.51 14.22 -16.49
CA THR A 110 -27.14 13.75 -16.61
C THR A 110 -26.25 15.00 -16.65
N PRO A 111 -25.26 15.16 -15.76
CA PRO A 111 -24.39 16.33 -15.79
C PRO A 111 -23.69 16.41 -17.15
N SER A 112 -23.69 17.60 -17.75
CA SER A 112 -22.94 17.86 -18.98
C SER A 112 -21.46 17.53 -18.78
N GLN A 113 -20.79 17.05 -19.83
CA GLN A 113 -19.34 16.74 -19.82
C GLN A 113 -18.48 17.88 -19.27
N THR A 114 -18.95 19.12 -19.39
CA THR A 114 -18.28 20.34 -18.94
C THR A 114 -18.32 20.57 -17.42
N GLN A 115 -19.18 19.85 -16.67
CA GLN A 115 -19.20 19.90 -15.18
C GLN A 115 -18.35 18.80 -14.53
N ARG A 116 -17.74 17.90 -15.31
CA ARG A 116 -16.84 16.84 -14.79
C ARG A 116 -15.39 17.32 -14.61
N GLN A 117 -15.07 18.56 -14.97
CA GLN A 117 -13.69 19.00 -15.19
C GLN A 117 -13.09 19.92 -14.11
N ASP A 118 -13.81 20.20 -13.03
CA ASP A 118 -13.24 20.83 -11.82
C ASP A 118 -13.44 19.94 -10.59
N ALA A 119 -13.27 18.62 -10.74
CA ALA A 119 -13.02 17.78 -9.56
C ALA A 119 -11.68 18.25 -8.98
N MET A 120 -11.72 19.00 -7.87
CA MET A 120 -10.52 19.25 -7.07
C MET A 120 -9.78 17.92 -6.93
N VAL A 121 -8.58 17.83 -7.52
CA VAL A 121 -7.75 16.62 -7.42
C VAL A 121 -7.55 16.36 -5.94
N GLN A 122 -8.14 15.27 -5.46
CA GLN A 122 -8.07 14.91 -4.05
C GLN A 122 -6.61 14.60 -3.73
N PRO A 123 -6.07 15.12 -2.61
CA PRO A 123 -4.68 14.89 -2.25
C PRO A 123 -4.39 13.39 -2.12
N PRO A 124 -3.16 12.92 -2.46
CA PRO A 124 -2.76 11.54 -2.26
C PRO A 124 -3.04 11.06 -0.85
N VAL A 125 -3.55 9.84 -0.71
CA VAL A 125 -3.77 9.23 0.61
C VAL A 125 -2.47 8.59 1.06
N PHE A 126 -1.95 8.99 2.21
CA PHE A 126 -0.75 8.42 2.80
C PHE A 126 -1.11 7.59 4.02
N VAL A 127 -0.94 6.28 3.95
CA VAL A 127 -1.10 5.35 5.07
C VAL A 127 0.25 5.17 5.75
N ALA A 128 0.50 5.97 6.77
CA ALA A 128 1.69 5.85 7.61
C ALA A 128 1.52 4.65 8.55
N THR A 129 2.48 3.73 8.51
CA THR A 129 2.43 2.48 9.29
C THR A 129 3.80 2.12 9.86
N HIS A 130 3.85 1.04 10.61
CA HIS A 130 5.06 0.34 11.00
C HIS A 130 5.08 -1.09 10.43
N PRO A 131 6.22 -1.81 10.47
CA PRO A 131 6.30 -3.17 9.96
C PRO A 131 5.33 -4.10 10.68
N ARG A 132 4.81 -5.06 9.92
CA ARG A 132 3.93 -6.14 10.40
C ARG A 132 2.61 -5.66 11.03
N ALA A 133 2.08 -4.51 10.60
CA ALA A 133 0.79 -3.96 11.04
C ALA A 133 -0.42 -4.42 10.20
N CYS A 134 -0.30 -5.50 9.41
CA CYS A 134 -1.31 -5.91 8.42
C CYS A 134 -1.53 -4.90 7.27
N SER A 135 -0.59 -3.96 7.10
CA SER A 135 -0.66 -2.88 6.11
C SER A 135 -0.67 -3.35 4.65
N THR A 136 0.05 -4.41 4.31
CA THR A 136 0.01 -4.97 2.95
C THR A 136 -1.36 -5.60 2.62
N ALA A 137 -1.98 -6.29 3.59
CA ALA A 137 -3.32 -6.86 3.39
C ALA A 137 -4.38 -5.74 3.27
N PHE A 138 -4.22 -4.67 4.05
CA PHE A 138 -5.04 -3.46 3.95
C PHE A 138 -4.87 -2.77 2.59
N GLU A 139 -3.64 -2.58 2.13
CA GLU A 139 -3.32 -1.99 0.83
C GLU A 139 -3.94 -2.76 -0.34
N ARG A 140 -3.95 -4.11 -0.28
CA ARG A 140 -4.57 -4.93 -1.33
C ARG A 140 -6.01 -4.56 -1.64
N VAL A 141 -6.75 -4.07 -0.64
CA VAL A 141 -8.14 -3.61 -0.82
C VAL A 141 -8.22 -2.44 -1.80
N PHE A 142 -7.24 -1.54 -1.76
CA PHE A 142 -7.21 -0.36 -2.63
C PHE A 142 -6.53 -0.64 -3.98
N MET A 143 -5.69 -1.68 -4.05
CA MET A 143 -5.08 -2.15 -5.30
C MET A 143 -6.10 -2.73 -6.29
N THR A 144 -7.32 -3.08 -5.85
CA THR A 144 -8.39 -3.52 -6.76
C THR A 144 -9.01 -2.34 -7.52
N ARG A 145 -8.90 -1.10 -6.99
CA ARG A 145 -9.48 0.12 -7.57
C ARG A 145 -8.56 0.78 -8.60
N ARG A 146 -8.02 -0.02 -9.53
CA ARG A 146 -7.12 0.45 -10.60
C ARG A 146 -7.75 1.45 -11.56
N ASP A 147 -9.08 1.56 -11.52
CA ASP A 147 -9.89 2.52 -12.27
C ASP A 147 -9.66 3.96 -11.78
N VAL A 148 -9.39 4.16 -10.48
CA VAL A 148 -9.30 5.50 -9.87
C VAL A 148 -8.06 5.71 -9.00
N LEU A 149 -7.43 4.64 -8.51
CA LEU A 149 -6.24 4.68 -7.66
C LEU A 149 -5.01 4.10 -8.37
N GLU A 150 -3.84 4.62 -8.00
CA GLU A 150 -2.56 3.95 -8.19
C GLU A 150 -1.93 3.70 -6.82
N SER A 151 -1.75 2.42 -6.46
CA SER A 151 -1.17 2.04 -5.17
C SER A 151 0.35 2.03 -5.24
N GLN A 152 0.98 2.73 -4.30
CA GLN A 152 2.42 2.87 -4.16
C GLN A 152 2.87 2.13 -2.91
N HIS A 153 3.52 0.99 -3.12
CA HIS A 153 3.95 0.08 -2.06
C HIS A 153 5.35 0.45 -1.54
N GLU A 154 5.41 1.07 -0.38
CA GLU A 154 6.64 1.52 0.27
C GLU A 154 7.58 2.30 -0.68
N PRO A 155 7.07 3.35 -1.35
CA PRO A 155 7.82 4.05 -2.39
C PRO A 155 9.06 4.76 -1.85
N PHE A 156 9.05 5.25 -0.61
CA PHE A 156 10.21 5.95 -0.03
C PHE A 156 11.30 5.01 0.49
N ALA A 157 11.07 3.70 0.47
CA ALA A 157 12.05 2.74 0.97
C ALA A 157 13.35 2.73 0.18
N ASP A 158 13.28 2.94 -1.14
CA ASP A 158 14.48 2.96 -1.97
C ASP A 158 15.38 4.14 -1.63
N ALA A 159 14.80 5.34 -1.48
CA ALA A 159 15.51 6.52 -1.01
C ALA A 159 16.12 6.31 0.39
N TYR A 160 15.39 5.64 1.29
CA TYR A 160 15.81 5.39 2.67
C TYR A 160 16.93 4.35 2.83
N TYR A 161 16.88 3.23 2.10
CA TYR A 161 17.83 2.12 2.24
C TYR A 161 19.00 2.16 1.25
N PHE A 162 18.75 2.60 0.01
CA PHE A 162 19.65 2.32 -1.12
C PHE A 162 20.08 3.58 -1.87
N GLY A 163 19.21 4.57 -1.95
CA GLY A 163 19.39 5.81 -2.70
C GLY A 163 20.57 6.65 -2.21
N PRO A 164 20.95 7.72 -2.95
CA PRO A 164 22.06 8.59 -2.57
C PRO A 164 21.79 9.41 -1.29
N GLU A 165 20.57 9.36 -0.76
CA GLU A 165 20.10 10.08 0.44
C GLU A 165 19.78 9.13 1.60
N PHE A 166 20.28 7.88 1.53
CA PHE A 166 19.97 6.82 2.48
C PHE A 166 20.20 7.23 3.95
N LEU A 167 19.25 6.88 4.80
CA LEU A 167 19.28 7.14 6.24
C LEU A 167 19.52 5.86 7.05
N SER A 168 19.18 4.70 6.48
CA SER A 168 19.25 3.42 7.17
C SER A 168 20.67 3.06 7.63
N ASN A 169 20.77 2.43 8.80
CA ASN A 169 22.00 1.81 9.28
C ASN A 169 22.22 0.40 8.70
N ARG A 170 21.15 -0.29 8.27
CA ARG A 170 21.17 -1.71 7.86
C ARG A 170 22.17 -2.00 6.74
N PHE A 171 22.19 -1.12 5.74
CA PHE A 171 23.07 -1.25 4.59
C PHE A 171 24.13 -0.15 4.54
N ARG A 172 24.33 0.63 5.60
CA ARG A 172 25.22 1.81 5.60
C ARG A 172 26.64 1.45 5.17
N ASP A 173 27.17 0.34 5.69
CA ASP A 173 28.53 -0.12 5.42
C ASP A 173 28.60 -1.17 4.30
N ASP A 174 27.49 -1.41 3.59
CA ASP A 174 27.39 -2.34 2.46
C ASP A 174 27.01 -1.60 1.17
N ALA A 175 27.99 -0.94 0.57
CA ALA A 175 27.79 -0.19 -0.67
C ALA A 175 27.39 -1.09 -1.84
N ALA A 176 27.85 -2.35 -1.87
CA ALA A 176 27.55 -3.29 -2.94
C ALA A 176 26.04 -3.64 -2.96
N THR A 177 25.46 -3.95 -1.80
CA THR A 177 24.02 -4.20 -1.70
C THR A 177 23.19 -2.98 -2.10
N ARG A 178 23.60 -1.77 -1.67
CA ARG A 178 22.90 -0.54 -2.07
C ARG A 178 22.96 -0.29 -3.57
N GLN A 179 24.13 -0.43 -4.19
CA GLN A 179 24.32 -0.22 -5.64
C GLN A 179 23.62 -1.27 -6.49
N ALA A 180 23.52 -2.51 -6.01
CA ALA A 180 22.81 -3.60 -6.70
C ALA A 180 21.28 -3.43 -6.70
N SER A 181 20.73 -2.62 -5.79
CA SER A 181 19.29 -2.35 -5.77
C SER A 181 18.86 -1.60 -7.05
N PRO A 182 17.78 -2.02 -7.72
CA PRO A 182 17.21 -1.27 -8.84
C PRO A 182 16.82 0.17 -8.46
N GLY A 183 16.51 0.40 -7.18
CA GLY A 183 16.17 1.72 -6.63
C GLY A 183 17.36 2.54 -6.14
N SER A 184 18.60 2.14 -6.41
CA SER A 184 19.83 2.80 -5.92
C SER A 184 20.00 4.27 -6.33
N HIS A 185 19.27 4.72 -7.35
CA HIS A 185 19.27 6.08 -7.84
C HIS A 185 18.09 6.92 -7.32
N GLN A 186 17.12 6.31 -6.64
CA GLN A 186 15.92 7.00 -6.19
C GLN A 186 16.22 7.96 -5.04
N THR A 187 15.60 9.13 -5.10
CA THR A 187 15.66 10.20 -4.10
C THR A 187 14.26 10.45 -3.54
N TYR A 188 14.15 11.16 -2.42
CA TYR A 188 12.82 11.56 -1.93
C TYR A 188 12.07 12.41 -2.96
N LYS A 189 12.78 13.26 -3.71
CA LYS A 189 12.20 14.06 -4.78
C LYS A 189 11.69 13.22 -5.96
N SER A 190 12.46 12.26 -6.47
CA SER A 190 12.04 11.46 -7.63
C SER A 190 10.76 10.67 -7.32
N VAL A 191 10.61 10.17 -6.09
CA VAL A 191 9.38 9.51 -5.64
C VAL A 191 8.17 10.46 -5.70
N LEU A 192 8.34 11.73 -5.29
CA LEU A 192 7.27 12.72 -5.41
C LEU A 192 6.95 13.06 -6.86
N GLU A 193 7.97 13.11 -7.72
CA GLU A 193 7.79 13.34 -9.16
C GLU A 193 7.03 12.19 -9.84
N ASP A 194 7.23 10.95 -9.38
CA ASP A 194 6.45 9.78 -9.83
C ASP A 194 4.97 9.92 -9.43
N PHE A 195 4.69 10.42 -8.23
CA PHE A 195 3.31 10.72 -7.81
C PHE A 195 2.68 11.78 -8.71
N ASP A 196 3.43 12.84 -9.06
CA ASP A 196 2.95 13.86 -10.00
C ASP A 196 2.61 13.25 -11.38
N GLN A 197 3.34 12.23 -11.84
CA GLN A 197 3.01 11.55 -13.09
C GLN A 197 1.72 10.73 -13.00
N VAL A 198 1.47 10.07 -11.87
CA VAL A 198 0.21 9.36 -11.64
C VAL A 198 -0.96 10.34 -11.64
N GLU A 199 -0.83 11.47 -10.95
CA GLU A 199 -1.88 12.48 -10.87
C GLU A 199 -2.19 13.07 -12.25
N LYS A 200 -1.18 13.28 -13.10
CA LYS A 200 -1.37 13.70 -14.51
C LYS A 200 -2.14 12.67 -15.35
N GLN A 201 -2.10 11.40 -14.99
CA GLN A 201 -2.91 10.34 -15.62
C GLN A 201 -4.36 10.32 -15.12
N GLY A 202 -4.73 11.23 -14.21
CA GLY A 202 -6.08 11.36 -13.66
C GLY A 202 -6.38 10.37 -12.54
N LYS A 203 -5.38 9.63 -12.04
CA LYS A 203 -5.51 8.74 -10.89
C LYS A 203 -5.10 9.44 -9.61
N ARG A 204 -5.75 9.06 -8.50
CA ARG A 204 -5.30 9.46 -7.17
C ARG A 204 -4.26 8.48 -6.66
N VAL A 205 -3.18 9.01 -6.08
CA VAL A 205 -2.14 8.18 -5.49
C VAL A 205 -2.58 7.66 -4.11
N PHE A 206 -2.40 6.36 -3.88
CA PHE A 206 -2.59 5.71 -2.59
C PHE A 206 -1.25 5.14 -2.12
N ILE A 207 -0.67 5.71 -1.06
CA ILE A 207 0.64 5.33 -0.54
C ILE A 207 0.45 4.51 0.72
N LYS A 208 1.12 3.37 0.80
CA LYS A 208 1.37 2.66 2.06
C LYS A 208 2.85 2.72 2.33
N ASP A 209 3.25 3.33 3.45
CA ASP A 209 4.66 3.46 3.76
C ASP A 209 5.01 3.45 5.24
N MET A 210 6.25 3.07 5.54
CA MET A 210 6.76 3.01 6.89
C MET A 210 7.13 4.43 7.36
N ALA A 211 6.57 4.87 8.49
CA ALA A 211 6.82 6.23 8.99
C ALA A 211 8.30 6.52 9.22
N TYR A 212 9.07 5.51 9.65
CA TYR A 212 10.50 5.67 9.93
C TYR A 212 11.36 5.97 8.70
N TYR A 213 10.85 5.80 7.47
CA TYR A 213 11.58 6.19 6.26
C TYR A 213 11.84 7.69 6.16
N PHE A 214 11.19 8.51 6.99
CA PHE A 214 11.43 9.95 7.04
C PHE A 214 12.37 10.40 8.16
N PHE A 215 12.88 9.50 8.99
CA PHE A 215 13.58 9.82 10.23
C PHE A 215 15.01 9.28 10.25
N LEU A 216 15.90 9.92 11.02
CA LEU A 216 17.21 9.35 11.33
C LEU A 216 17.08 8.22 12.35
N PRO A 217 17.81 7.10 12.20
CA PRO A 217 17.71 5.95 13.11
C PRO A 217 18.08 6.24 14.57
N ASP A 218 18.89 7.28 14.84
CA ASP A 218 19.25 7.70 16.20
C ASP A 218 18.19 8.62 16.84
N GLY A 219 17.16 9.01 16.07
CA GLY A 219 16.10 9.90 16.49
C GLY A 219 16.50 11.37 16.64
N SER A 220 17.69 11.75 16.15
CA SER A 220 18.10 13.15 16.04
C SER A 220 17.30 13.87 14.94
N GLN A 221 17.29 15.20 14.98
CA GLN A 221 16.61 15.99 13.96
C GLN A 221 17.39 15.90 12.64
N PRO A 222 16.78 15.39 11.54
CA PRO A 222 17.44 15.36 10.25
C PRO A 222 17.58 16.76 9.61
N PRO A 223 18.59 16.98 8.75
CA PRO A 223 18.46 17.98 7.70
C PRO A 223 17.37 17.53 6.70
N ILE A 224 16.77 18.50 6.00
CA ILE A 224 15.90 18.19 4.86
C ILE A 224 16.69 17.41 3.81
N ALA A 225 16.05 16.46 3.14
CA ALA A 225 16.67 15.69 2.04
C ALA A 225 17.29 16.65 1.01
N ARG A 226 18.48 16.33 0.51
CA ARG A 226 19.24 17.23 -0.40
C ARG A 226 18.47 17.50 -1.68
N SER A 227 17.78 16.50 -2.20
CA SER A 227 16.91 16.55 -3.37
C SER A 227 15.69 17.45 -3.17
N LEU A 228 15.28 17.67 -1.92
CA LEU A 228 14.18 18.56 -1.51
C LEU A 228 14.67 19.95 -1.06
N GLY A 229 15.91 20.31 -1.39
CA GLY A 229 16.50 21.62 -1.11
C GLY A 229 17.56 21.64 0.00
N GLY A 230 17.66 20.57 0.80
CA GLY A 230 18.61 20.49 1.90
C GLY A 230 18.36 21.51 3.02
N GLY A 231 19.34 21.66 3.90
CA GLY A 231 19.27 22.62 5.01
C GLY A 231 18.54 22.09 6.24
N SER A 232 18.18 23.00 7.16
CA SER A 232 17.51 22.68 8.42
C SER A 232 16.14 23.36 8.48
N GLU A 233 15.13 22.62 8.91
CA GLU A 233 13.80 23.14 9.23
C GLU A 233 13.57 22.90 10.74
N PRO A 234 13.82 23.91 11.61
CA PRO A 234 13.77 23.73 13.06
C PRO A 234 12.44 23.15 13.55
N GLY A 235 12.51 22.08 14.34
CA GLY A 235 11.31 21.43 14.91
C GLY A 235 10.61 20.45 13.96
N ASN A 236 11.06 20.31 12.71
CA ASN A 236 10.66 19.22 11.82
C ASN A 236 11.49 17.96 12.13
N PRO A 237 10.87 16.86 12.60
CA PRO A 237 11.60 15.65 12.92
C PRO A 237 11.89 14.78 11.67
N THR A 238 11.55 15.25 10.47
CA THR A 238 11.61 14.47 9.23
C THR A 238 12.53 15.09 8.18
N VAL A 239 13.02 14.28 7.24
CA VAL A 239 13.73 14.75 6.04
C VAL A 239 12.83 15.46 5.01
N MET A 240 11.51 15.41 5.20
CA MET A 240 10.52 15.94 4.28
C MET A 240 10.14 17.36 4.72
N PRO A 241 10.24 18.39 3.85
CA PRO A 241 9.79 19.75 4.19
C PRO A 241 8.32 19.77 4.62
N LEU A 242 7.96 20.66 5.53
CA LEU A 242 6.56 20.83 5.95
C LEU A 242 5.61 21.06 4.76
N GLU A 243 6.03 21.86 3.78
CA GLU A 243 5.23 22.11 2.56
C GLU A 243 5.01 20.86 1.72
N THR A 244 5.97 19.93 1.71
CA THR A 244 5.80 18.63 1.05
C THR A 244 4.80 17.77 1.80
N LEU A 245 4.87 17.74 3.13
CA LEU A 245 3.93 16.96 3.95
C LEU A 245 2.48 17.46 3.81
N LYS A 246 2.26 18.77 3.65
CA LYS A 246 0.93 19.37 3.40
C LYS A 246 0.22 18.84 2.16
N ARG A 247 0.93 18.21 1.22
CA ARG A 247 0.35 17.65 -0.01
C ARG A 247 -0.48 16.39 0.23
N PHE A 248 -0.29 15.71 1.36
CA PHE A 248 -0.88 14.39 1.62
C PHE A 248 -2.11 14.46 2.54
N HIS A 249 -3.09 13.61 2.27
CA HIS A 249 -4.08 13.20 3.26
C HIS A 249 -3.51 12.05 4.09
N PHE A 250 -3.00 12.35 5.28
CA PHE A 250 -2.43 11.33 6.17
C PHE A 250 -3.49 10.51 6.89
N THR A 251 -3.26 9.20 6.91
CA THR A 251 -3.96 8.19 7.69
C THR A 251 -2.92 7.30 8.36
N PHE A 252 -3.32 6.57 9.39
CA PHE A 252 -2.40 5.76 10.18
C PHE A 252 -2.95 4.35 10.33
N LEU A 253 -2.05 3.36 10.29
CA LEU A 253 -2.38 1.97 10.59
C LEU A 253 -1.42 1.45 11.65
N ILE A 254 -1.99 0.97 12.75
CA ILE A 254 -1.26 0.50 13.92
C ILE A 254 -1.64 -0.94 14.25
N ARG A 255 -0.75 -1.63 14.93
CA ARG A 255 -1.02 -2.96 15.50
C ARG A 255 -0.29 -3.12 16.82
N HIS A 256 -0.87 -3.90 17.72
CA HIS A 256 -0.28 -4.09 19.04
C HIS A 256 1.16 -4.70 18.94
N PRO A 257 2.16 -4.14 19.64
CA PRO A 257 3.55 -4.62 19.63
C PRO A 257 3.74 -6.11 19.93
N ARG A 258 2.96 -6.68 20.87
CA ARG A 258 2.94 -8.12 21.20
C ARG A 258 2.68 -9.03 20.00
N ARG A 259 2.13 -8.50 18.90
CA ARG A 259 1.88 -9.24 17.66
C ARG A 259 2.88 -8.86 16.57
N SER A 260 3.16 -7.58 16.40
CA SER A 260 4.01 -7.10 15.31
C SER A 260 5.50 -7.37 15.52
N ILE A 261 6.03 -7.17 16.75
CA ILE A 261 7.46 -7.34 17.04
C ILE A 261 7.94 -8.80 16.87
N PRO A 262 7.30 -9.82 17.49
CA PRO A 262 7.72 -11.20 17.25
C PRO A 262 7.53 -11.63 15.78
N SER A 263 6.48 -11.14 15.10
CA SER A 263 6.33 -11.37 13.66
C SER A 263 7.44 -10.72 12.84
N PHE A 264 7.96 -9.56 13.25
CA PHE A 264 9.05 -8.87 12.57
C PHE A 264 10.36 -9.62 12.82
N TYR A 265 10.64 -9.97 14.07
CA TYR A 265 11.80 -10.79 14.44
C TYR A 265 11.85 -12.10 13.65
N ARG A 266 10.72 -12.78 13.47
CA ARG A 266 10.61 -13.99 12.64
C ARG A 266 11.10 -13.78 11.20
N CYS A 267 10.92 -12.59 10.62
CA CYS A 267 11.38 -12.27 9.26
C CYS A 267 12.89 -12.06 9.18
N THR A 268 13.60 -11.94 10.31
CA THR A 268 15.04 -11.67 10.37
C THR A 268 15.86 -12.87 10.84
N VAL A 269 15.22 -14.03 11.03
CA VAL A 269 15.87 -15.29 11.44
C VAL A 269 15.47 -16.45 10.53
N PRO A 270 16.21 -17.56 10.51
CA PRO A 270 15.86 -18.73 9.72
C PRO A 270 14.47 -19.31 10.11
N PRO A 271 13.73 -19.90 9.15
CA PRO A 271 14.11 -20.04 7.74
C PRO A 271 13.77 -18.80 6.88
N LEU A 272 12.98 -17.84 7.39
CA LEU A 272 12.49 -16.72 6.56
C LEU A 272 13.63 -15.80 6.11
N VAL A 273 14.67 -15.60 6.94
CA VAL A 273 15.81 -14.74 6.60
C VAL A 273 16.53 -15.16 5.32
N GLU A 274 16.48 -16.44 4.95
CA GLU A 274 17.08 -16.94 3.72
C GLU A 274 16.40 -16.35 2.47
N LYS A 275 15.13 -15.97 2.59
CA LYS A 275 14.35 -15.34 1.52
C LYS A 275 14.34 -13.82 1.64
N THR A 276 14.20 -13.29 2.87
CA THR A 276 14.10 -11.85 3.09
C THR A 276 15.45 -11.13 2.99
N ALA A 277 16.56 -11.84 3.24
CA ALA A 277 17.90 -11.29 3.40
C ALA A 277 17.98 -10.14 4.42
N TYR A 278 17.01 -10.06 5.34
CA TYR A 278 16.82 -8.90 6.21
C TYR A 278 17.35 -9.21 7.61
N THR A 279 18.65 -9.05 7.80
CA THR A 279 19.37 -9.39 9.05
C THR A 279 20.39 -8.31 9.39
N PRO A 280 20.69 -8.06 10.68
CA PRO A 280 20.02 -8.59 11.87
C PRO A 280 18.67 -7.91 12.14
N PHE A 281 17.94 -8.37 13.15
CA PHE A 281 16.81 -7.61 13.72
C PHE A 281 17.30 -6.26 14.24
N MET A 282 16.67 -5.15 13.83
CA MET A 282 17.03 -3.80 14.25
C MET A 282 15.85 -3.14 14.98
N PRO A 283 15.93 -2.96 16.32
CA PRO A 283 14.85 -2.33 17.09
C PRO A 283 14.43 -0.94 16.61
N CYS A 284 15.36 -0.16 16.05
CA CYS A 284 15.06 1.17 15.48
C CYS A 284 14.12 1.12 14.27
N GLU A 285 13.95 -0.04 13.62
CA GLU A 285 13.01 -0.21 12.51
C GLU A 285 11.63 -0.72 12.99
N ALA A 286 11.40 -0.80 14.30
CA ALA A 286 10.08 -1.11 14.85
C ALA A 286 9.03 -0.03 14.52
N GLY A 287 9.45 1.22 14.28
CA GLY A 287 8.66 2.28 13.65
C GLY A 287 7.61 3.00 14.50
N TYR A 288 7.30 2.53 15.72
CA TYR A 288 6.25 3.15 16.55
C TYR A 288 6.61 4.55 17.03
N LYS A 289 7.89 4.79 17.33
CA LYS A 289 8.37 6.11 17.80
C LYS A 289 8.18 7.16 16.71
N GLU A 290 8.61 6.81 15.51
CA GLU A 290 8.55 7.64 14.32
C GLU A 290 7.10 7.87 13.91
N LEU A 291 6.23 6.87 14.07
CA LEU A 291 4.80 7.01 13.81
C LEU A 291 4.14 8.02 14.76
N VAL A 292 4.45 7.98 16.06
CA VAL A 292 3.98 8.98 17.04
C VAL A 292 4.53 10.36 16.74
N GLN A 293 5.83 10.47 16.44
CA GLN A 293 6.47 11.75 16.12
C GLN A 293 5.88 12.38 14.86
N LEU A 294 5.62 11.58 13.82
CA LEU A 294 4.96 12.03 12.60
C LEU A 294 3.53 12.50 12.92
N PHE A 295 2.75 11.69 13.64
CA PHE A 295 1.39 12.05 14.03
C PHE A 295 1.33 13.39 14.78
N ASP A 296 2.13 13.55 15.84
CA ASP A 296 2.14 14.76 16.64
C ASP A 296 2.62 15.98 15.84
N PHE A 297 3.60 15.80 14.97
CA PHE A 297 4.10 16.86 14.09
C PHE A 297 3.03 17.33 13.11
N LEU A 298 2.32 16.39 12.47
CA LEU A 298 1.25 16.70 11.52
C LEU A 298 0.04 17.36 12.21
N VAL A 299 -0.31 16.92 13.41
CA VAL A 299 -1.38 17.54 14.22
C VAL A 299 -1.00 18.95 14.64
N ARG A 300 0.23 19.16 15.14
CA ARG A 300 0.71 20.48 15.59
C ARG A 300 0.65 21.53 14.47
N HIS A 301 0.90 21.12 13.23
CA HIS A 301 0.90 22.00 12.06
C HIS A 301 -0.44 22.05 11.33
N GLY A 302 -1.49 21.43 11.87
CA GLY A 302 -2.83 21.45 11.29
C GLY A 302 -2.97 20.70 9.96
N ILE A 303 -2.00 19.83 9.62
CA ILE A 303 -2.09 18.94 8.45
C ILE A 303 -3.10 17.83 8.73
N VAL A 304 -3.10 17.34 9.97
CA VAL A 304 -4.07 16.35 10.46
C VAL A 304 -4.95 17.00 11.53
N ASP A 305 -6.26 16.97 11.31
CA ASP A 305 -7.23 17.33 12.36
C ASP A 305 -7.33 16.18 13.38
N LYS A 306 -6.86 16.43 14.60
CA LYS A 306 -6.90 15.47 15.73
C LYS A 306 -8.31 14.93 16.01
N GLY A 307 -9.37 15.71 15.74
CA GLY A 307 -10.76 15.30 15.94
C GLY A 307 -11.32 14.41 14.82
N ARG A 308 -10.69 14.40 13.65
CA ARG A 308 -11.15 13.65 12.46
C ARG A 308 -10.13 12.68 11.88
N VAL A 309 -8.95 12.57 12.49
CA VAL A 309 -7.86 11.71 12.03
C VAL A 309 -8.31 10.26 11.81
N THR A 310 -7.84 9.67 10.72
CA THR A 310 -8.10 8.29 10.36
C THR A 310 -6.98 7.42 10.90
N VAL A 311 -7.20 6.77 12.04
CA VAL A 311 -6.31 5.75 12.59
C VAL A 311 -7.03 4.40 12.59
N VAL A 312 -6.44 3.40 11.94
CA VAL A 312 -6.94 2.02 11.87
C VAL A 312 -6.12 1.18 12.84
N ASP A 313 -6.79 0.45 13.73
CA ASP A 313 -6.17 -0.65 14.47
C ASP A 313 -6.31 -1.95 13.67
N ALA A 314 -5.22 -2.70 13.51
CA ALA A 314 -5.21 -3.93 12.76
C ALA A 314 -6.08 -5.03 13.38
N ASP A 315 -6.27 -5.05 14.70
CA ASP A 315 -7.16 -6.01 15.36
C ASP A 315 -8.62 -5.68 15.03
N ASP A 316 -9.04 -4.41 15.07
CA ASP A 316 -10.39 -4.00 14.65
C ASP A 316 -10.62 -4.23 13.14
N LEU A 317 -9.60 -3.98 12.29
CA LEU A 317 -9.65 -4.30 10.87
C LEU A 317 -9.88 -5.80 10.63
N LEU A 318 -9.19 -6.67 11.38
CA LEU A 318 -9.32 -8.11 11.20
C LEU A 318 -10.59 -8.68 11.83
N ASP A 319 -11.14 -8.04 12.86
CA ASP A 319 -12.41 -8.45 13.47
C ASP A 319 -13.60 -7.98 12.62
N HIS A 320 -13.50 -6.81 11.99
CA HIS A 320 -14.60 -6.16 11.25
C HIS A 320 -14.13 -5.53 9.91
N PRO A 321 -13.61 -6.34 8.96
CA PRO A 321 -12.92 -5.82 7.77
C PRO A 321 -13.78 -4.91 6.91
N GLU A 322 -14.99 -5.33 6.53
CA GLU A 322 -15.85 -4.51 5.68
C GLU A 322 -16.22 -3.17 6.33
N GLN A 323 -16.56 -3.19 7.62
CA GLN A 323 -16.96 -1.97 8.34
C GLN A 323 -15.80 -0.99 8.46
N MET A 324 -14.60 -1.49 8.76
CA MET A 324 -13.40 -0.65 8.85
C MET A 324 -13.00 -0.07 7.50
N ILE A 325 -13.05 -0.85 6.42
CA ILE A 325 -12.77 -0.35 5.07
C ILE A 325 -13.82 0.68 4.64
N ARG A 326 -15.12 0.45 4.89
CA ARG A 326 -16.18 1.43 4.61
C ARG A 326 -15.94 2.76 5.31
N GLN A 327 -15.60 2.73 6.59
CA GLN A 327 -15.28 3.96 7.35
C GLN A 327 -14.03 4.65 6.83
N PHE A 328 -12.98 3.88 6.48
CA PHE A 328 -11.77 4.45 5.91
C PHE A 328 -12.07 5.15 4.57
N CYS A 329 -12.84 4.50 3.70
CA CYS A 329 -13.32 5.05 2.43
C CYS A 329 -14.08 6.37 2.62
N ASP A 330 -15.05 6.41 3.55
CA ASP A 330 -15.82 7.60 3.88
C ASP A 330 -14.93 8.77 4.33
N ARG A 331 -13.98 8.51 5.24
CA ARG A 331 -13.07 9.56 5.75
C ARG A 331 -12.07 10.06 4.73
N THR A 332 -11.68 9.22 3.77
CA THR A 332 -10.69 9.56 2.75
C THR A 332 -11.30 10.04 1.44
N GLY A 333 -12.62 9.92 1.27
CA GLY A 333 -13.31 10.23 0.01
C GLY A 333 -13.02 9.21 -1.10
N ILE A 334 -12.70 7.96 -0.74
CA ILE A 334 -12.59 6.85 -1.69
C ILE A 334 -13.93 6.13 -1.71
N ASP A 335 -14.52 5.93 -2.87
CA ASP A 335 -15.78 5.19 -2.97
C ASP A 335 -15.59 3.73 -2.54
N PHE A 336 -16.41 3.27 -1.59
CA PHE A 336 -16.39 1.87 -1.19
C PHE A 336 -17.17 1.00 -2.17
N GLU A 337 -16.54 -0.09 -2.61
CA GLU A 337 -17.21 -1.17 -3.33
C GLU A 337 -16.98 -2.50 -2.62
N PRO A 338 -18.02 -3.35 -2.44
CA PRO A 338 -17.85 -4.66 -1.81
C PRO A 338 -16.79 -5.53 -2.49
N GLY A 339 -16.60 -5.36 -3.81
CA GLY A 339 -15.57 -6.05 -4.60
C GLY A 339 -14.15 -5.74 -4.15
N MET A 340 -13.90 -4.62 -3.45
CA MET A 340 -12.57 -4.27 -2.95
C MET A 340 -11.99 -5.29 -1.95
N LEU A 341 -12.85 -6.06 -1.29
CA LEU A 341 -12.43 -7.03 -0.28
C LEU A 341 -12.01 -8.38 -0.86
N VAL A 342 -12.21 -8.61 -2.16
CA VAL A 342 -11.99 -9.88 -2.85
C VAL A 342 -11.18 -9.61 -4.11
N TRP A 343 -10.19 -10.43 -4.40
CA TRP A 343 -9.31 -10.23 -5.55
C TRP A 343 -9.13 -11.50 -6.36
N ASP A 344 -9.05 -11.31 -7.67
CA ASP A 344 -8.92 -12.36 -8.66
C ASP A 344 -7.45 -12.64 -9.03
N GLU A 345 -7.25 -13.43 -10.10
CA GLU A 345 -5.92 -13.78 -10.59
C GLU A 345 -5.17 -12.56 -11.13
N ALA A 346 -5.83 -11.66 -11.86
CA ALA A 346 -5.21 -10.46 -12.42
C ALA A 346 -4.78 -9.49 -11.31
N ASP A 347 -5.61 -9.34 -10.27
CA ASP A 347 -5.26 -8.62 -9.06
C ASP A 347 -4.06 -9.28 -8.32
N GLY A 348 -4.02 -10.62 -8.30
CA GLY A 348 -2.92 -11.43 -7.79
C GLY A 348 -1.59 -11.12 -8.48
N GLU A 349 -1.59 -11.16 -9.80
CA GLU A 349 -0.41 -10.86 -10.62
C GLU A 349 0.07 -9.42 -10.45
N HIS A 350 -0.86 -8.46 -10.41
CA HIS A 350 -0.53 -7.06 -10.17
C HIS A 350 0.13 -6.86 -8.80
N ALA A 351 -0.44 -7.46 -7.74
CA ALA A 351 0.15 -7.40 -6.41
C ALA A 351 1.52 -8.08 -6.34
N ALA A 352 1.70 -9.23 -7.01
CA ALA A 352 2.99 -9.91 -7.06
C ALA A 352 4.09 -9.03 -7.69
N ARG A 353 3.76 -8.26 -8.73
CA ARG A 353 4.70 -7.30 -9.35
C ARG A 353 5.06 -6.16 -8.39
N LEU A 354 4.08 -5.52 -7.77
CA LEU A 354 4.32 -4.40 -6.86
C LEU A 354 5.06 -4.82 -5.58
N PHE A 355 4.82 -6.03 -5.07
CA PHE A 355 5.44 -6.51 -3.84
C PHE A 355 6.79 -7.21 -4.04
N ALA A 356 7.24 -7.40 -5.29
CA ALA A 356 8.44 -8.15 -5.62
C ALA A 356 9.72 -7.63 -4.94
N LYS A 357 9.77 -6.32 -4.63
CA LYS A 357 10.87 -5.66 -3.92
C LYS A 357 11.16 -6.32 -2.56
N TRP A 358 10.12 -6.71 -1.84
CA TRP A 358 10.21 -7.26 -0.49
C TRP A 358 9.90 -8.75 -0.49
N ASN A 359 10.75 -9.52 -1.19
CA ASN A 359 10.58 -10.95 -1.30
C ASN A 359 10.54 -11.64 0.07
N GLY A 360 9.54 -12.51 0.30
CA GLY A 360 9.36 -13.24 1.56
C GLY A 360 8.63 -12.45 2.67
N TRP A 361 8.32 -11.18 2.45
CA TRP A 361 7.54 -10.38 3.41
C TRP A 361 6.03 -10.54 3.25
N HIS A 362 5.59 -10.86 2.03
CA HIS A 362 4.21 -10.73 1.58
C HIS A 362 3.55 -12.04 1.15
N ASP A 363 4.22 -13.18 1.34
CA ASP A 363 3.75 -14.51 0.87
C ASP A 363 2.33 -14.82 1.35
N ASP A 364 2.03 -14.62 2.65
CA ASP A 364 0.71 -14.86 3.23
C ASP A 364 -0.41 -14.06 2.51
N VAL A 365 -0.09 -12.84 2.09
CA VAL A 365 -1.02 -11.91 1.43
C VAL A 365 -1.13 -12.22 -0.06
N LEU A 366 -0.05 -12.65 -0.70
CA LEU A 366 -0.04 -13.10 -2.09
C LEU A 366 -0.82 -14.40 -2.28
N ASP A 367 -0.78 -15.31 -1.31
CA ASP A 367 -1.49 -16.60 -1.33
C ASP A 367 -2.99 -16.49 -0.97
N SER A 368 -3.43 -15.32 -0.50
CA SER A 368 -4.83 -15.07 -0.17
C SER A 368 -5.62 -14.54 -1.37
N THR A 369 -6.95 -14.63 -1.33
CA THR A 369 -7.88 -14.14 -2.38
C THR A 369 -8.87 -13.09 -1.88
N ARG A 370 -8.76 -12.70 -0.61
CA ARG A 370 -9.64 -11.71 0.03
C ARG A 370 -9.08 -11.23 1.36
N LEU A 371 -9.53 -10.06 1.80
CA LEU A 371 -9.33 -9.60 3.18
C LEU A 371 -10.32 -10.35 4.08
N ASN A 372 -9.85 -11.45 4.65
CA ASN A 372 -10.65 -12.27 5.56
C ASN A 372 -10.71 -11.63 6.95
N GLY A 373 -11.91 -11.61 7.52
CA GLY A 373 -12.05 -11.46 8.96
C GLY A 373 -11.49 -12.70 9.68
N ARG A 374 -11.15 -12.56 10.96
CA ARG A 374 -10.67 -13.71 11.74
C ARG A 374 -11.72 -14.81 11.81
N SER A 375 -11.30 -16.05 11.59
CA SER A 375 -12.16 -17.24 11.75
C SER A 375 -12.30 -17.68 13.21
N HIS A 376 -11.41 -17.22 14.09
CA HIS A 376 -11.39 -17.52 15.51
C HIS A 376 -11.09 -16.26 16.32
N ALA A 377 -11.64 -16.19 17.53
CA ALA A 377 -11.30 -15.15 18.49
C ALA A 377 -9.78 -15.12 18.73
N GLN A 378 -9.25 -13.92 18.98
CA GLN A 378 -7.83 -13.73 19.25
C GLN A 378 -7.42 -14.52 20.49
N LYS A 379 -6.31 -15.27 20.37
CA LYS A 379 -5.71 -15.97 21.52
C LYS A 379 -5.42 -14.93 22.59
N THR A 380 -6.08 -15.07 23.74
CA THR A 380 -5.76 -14.28 24.93
C THR A 380 -4.54 -14.95 25.57
N SER A 381 -3.34 -14.42 25.29
CA SER A 381 -2.09 -14.91 25.87
C SER A 381 -1.67 -14.03 27.04
N THR A 382 -1.22 -14.62 28.14
CA THR A 382 -0.54 -13.89 29.23
C THR A 382 0.89 -13.54 28.81
N VAL A 383 1.54 -12.61 29.54
CA VAL A 383 2.96 -12.27 29.31
C VAL A 383 3.83 -13.52 29.44
N GLU A 384 3.59 -14.33 30.47
CA GLU A 384 4.34 -15.54 30.78
C GLU A 384 4.22 -16.55 29.64
N SER A 385 2.98 -16.79 29.16
CA SER A 385 2.76 -17.72 28.05
C SER A 385 3.37 -17.26 26.72
N GLU A 386 3.49 -15.95 26.50
CA GLU A 386 4.19 -15.42 25.34
C GLU A 386 5.69 -15.57 25.46
N ASP A 387 6.23 -15.29 26.64
CA ASP A 387 7.67 -15.39 26.90
C ASP A 387 8.14 -16.85 26.80
N GLU A 388 7.38 -17.81 27.32
CA GLU A 388 7.63 -19.23 27.12
C GLU A 388 7.61 -19.61 25.63
N GLU A 389 6.56 -19.21 24.89
CA GLU A 389 6.43 -19.50 23.46
C GLU A 389 7.59 -18.91 22.64
N TRP A 390 8.01 -17.68 22.94
CA TRP A 390 9.10 -17.01 22.23
C TRP A 390 10.48 -17.58 22.61
N ALA A 391 10.68 -17.98 23.87
CA ALA A 391 11.90 -18.65 24.30
C ALA A 391 12.05 -20.01 23.60
N ASP A 392 10.96 -20.77 23.50
CA ASP A 392 10.95 -22.06 22.79
C ASP A 392 11.22 -21.89 21.28
N MET A 393 10.64 -20.86 20.65
CA MET A 393 10.79 -20.63 19.22
C MET A 393 12.14 -20.03 18.81
N TYR A 394 12.67 -19.08 19.62
CA TYR A 394 13.78 -18.22 19.20
C TYR A 394 15.00 -18.27 20.14
N GLY A 395 14.87 -18.94 21.28
CA GLY A 395 15.89 -18.95 22.33
C GLY A 395 15.72 -17.80 23.35
N PRO A 396 16.32 -17.93 24.55
CA PRO A 396 16.09 -17.03 25.67
C PRO A 396 16.63 -15.61 25.44
N GLU A 397 17.72 -15.43 24.70
CA GLU A 397 18.29 -14.12 24.38
C GLU A 397 17.39 -13.35 23.42
N ALA A 398 16.91 -14.04 22.38
CA ALA A 398 15.96 -13.49 21.41
C ALA A 398 14.64 -13.11 22.09
N GLN A 399 14.12 -13.97 22.96
CA GLN A 399 12.92 -13.70 23.74
C GLN A 399 13.05 -12.42 24.56
N LYS A 400 14.16 -12.24 25.31
CA LYS A 400 14.40 -11.03 26.10
C LYS A 400 14.45 -9.78 25.22
N LEU A 401 15.11 -9.85 24.07
CA LEU A 401 15.16 -8.76 23.10
C LEU A 401 13.76 -8.42 22.56
N ILE A 402 12.98 -9.42 22.16
CA ILE A 402 11.60 -9.24 21.68
C ILE A 402 10.76 -8.59 22.77
N ARG A 403 10.80 -9.10 24.01
CA ARG A 403 10.07 -8.56 25.16
C ARG A 403 10.41 -7.09 25.41
N GLN A 404 11.69 -6.77 25.46
CA GLN A 404 12.14 -5.38 25.63
C GLN A 404 11.56 -4.47 24.55
N VAL A 405 11.66 -4.85 23.27
CA VAL A 405 11.15 -4.03 22.17
C VAL A 405 9.62 -3.97 22.15
N VAL A 406 8.92 -5.02 22.58
CA VAL A 406 7.46 -4.98 22.80
C VAL A 406 7.13 -3.93 23.84
N ASP A 407 7.73 -4.02 25.02
CA ASP A 407 7.39 -3.20 26.17
C ASP A 407 7.75 -1.72 25.92
N ASP A 408 8.88 -1.46 25.26
CA ASP A 408 9.29 -0.11 24.85
C ASP A 408 8.26 0.57 23.94
N ASN A 409 7.50 -0.21 23.15
CA ASN A 409 6.58 0.30 22.14
C ASN A 409 5.10 0.24 22.53
N ILE A 410 4.74 -0.46 23.62
CA ILE A 410 3.36 -0.49 24.14
C ILE A 410 2.83 0.93 24.42
N PRO A 411 3.55 1.82 25.15
CA PRO A 411 3.03 3.17 25.42
C PRO A 411 2.72 3.98 24.16
N ARG A 412 3.50 3.78 23.09
CA ARG A 412 3.33 4.47 21.80
C ARG A 412 2.11 3.96 21.04
N TYR A 413 1.91 2.64 21.05
CA TYR A 413 0.71 2.01 20.52
C TYR A 413 -0.54 2.50 21.27
N GLU A 414 -0.54 2.45 22.60
CA GLU A 414 -1.68 2.90 23.42
C GLU A 414 -1.97 4.40 23.29
N TYR A 415 -0.96 5.22 23.00
CA TYR A 415 -1.17 6.62 22.64
C TYR A 415 -1.95 6.77 21.34
N LEU A 416 -1.49 6.13 20.25
CA LEU A 416 -2.15 6.22 18.94
C LEU A 416 -3.53 5.56 18.94
N LYS A 417 -3.71 4.50 19.74
CA LYS A 417 -4.98 3.78 19.89
C LYS A 417 -6.13 4.65 20.36
N GLN A 418 -5.85 5.71 21.13
CA GLN A 418 -6.87 6.67 21.57
C GLN A 418 -7.55 7.41 20.40
N PHE A 419 -6.90 7.43 19.24
CA PHE A 419 -7.38 8.07 18.01
C PHE A 419 -7.98 7.10 17.00
N CYS A 420 -8.02 5.80 17.31
CA CYS A 420 -8.58 4.80 16.41
C CYS A 420 -10.05 5.09 16.08
N MET A 421 -10.39 4.90 14.81
CA MET A 421 -11.77 4.92 14.35
C MET A 421 -12.56 3.89 15.16
N ARG A 422 -13.76 4.28 15.60
CA ARG A 422 -14.63 3.41 16.37
C ARG A 422 -15.61 2.73 15.43
N ILE A 423 -15.79 1.44 15.62
CA ILE A 423 -16.86 0.71 14.96
C ILE A 423 -18.16 1.06 15.67
N GLU A 424 -19.09 1.70 14.95
CA GLU A 424 -20.42 2.01 15.48
C GLU A 424 -21.12 0.70 15.90
N GLY A 425 -21.36 0.55 17.20
CA GLY A 425 -22.03 -0.64 17.76
C GLY A 425 -21.35 -1.28 18.98
N LYS A 426 -20.05 -1.03 19.22
CA LYS A 426 -19.41 -1.36 20.51
C LYS A 426 -19.76 -0.27 21.53
N ARG A 427 -20.78 -0.48 22.36
CA ARG A 427 -20.88 0.26 23.64
C ARG A 427 -19.71 -0.21 24.51
N SER A 428 -18.95 0.77 25.00
CA SER A 428 -17.84 0.61 25.95
C SER A 428 -18.21 -0.21 27.17
#